data_AF-A0A937BKF9-F1
#
_entry.id   AF-A0A937BKF9-F1
#
_cell.length_a   1.000
_cell.length_b   1.000
_cell.length_c   1.000
_cell.angle_alpha   90.00
_cell.angle_beta   90.00
_cell.angle_gamma   90.00
#
_symmetry.space_group_name_H-M   'P 1'
#
loop_
_entity.id
_entity.type
_entity.pdbx_description
1 polymer ?
#
loop_
_entity_poly.entity_id
_entity_poly.type
_entity_poly.pdbx_seq_one_letter_code
_entity_poly.pdbx_strand_id
1 'polypeptide(L)' 'MGRLGGYRYRDVIRRLKHFGFEFHRQAAGSHEIWHNATTKRYTTVPNHTGDMPEGTLRAILKLAGIPPEEFIAIK' A
#
# COMPACT_ATOMS: atom_id res chain seq x y z
N MET A 1 6.88 2.14 -18.12
CA MET A 1 6.11 2.00 -16.85
C MET A 1 5.66 0.56 -16.74
N GLY A 2 5.98 -0.12 -15.64
CA GLY A 2 5.43 -1.44 -15.35
C GLY A 2 3.99 -1.35 -14.87
N ARG A 3 3.39 -2.50 -14.59
CA ARG A 3 1.94 -2.65 -14.29
C ARG A 3 1.50 -1.99 -12.97
N LEU A 4 2.44 -1.47 -12.18
CA LEU A 4 2.21 -0.83 -10.87
C LEU A 4 2.48 0.69 -10.89
N GLY A 5 2.52 1.32 -12.07
CA GLY A 5 2.62 2.78 -12.19
C GLY A 5 1.27 3.51 -12.09
N GLY A 6 1.30 4.81 -11.76
CA GLY A 6 0.13 5.69 -11.83
C GLY A 6 -0.80 5.69 -10.61
N TYR A 7 -0.42 5.03 -9.52
CA TYR A 7 -1.23 5.00 -8.30
C TYR A 7 -0.80 6.10 -7.34
N ARG A 8 -1.74 6.96 -6.92
CA ARG A 8 -1.48 7.96 -5.88
C ARG A 8 -1.64 7.33 -4.50
N TYR A 9 -1.11 7.98 -3.47
CA TYR A 9 -1.28 7.56 -2.07
C TYR A 9 -2.73 7.15 -1.73
N ARG A 10 -3.71 7.98 -2.15
CA ARG A 10 -5.14 7.72 -1.92
C ARG A 10 -5.65 6.44 -2.58
N ASP A 11 -5.13 6.08 -3.75
CA ASP A 11 -5.51 4.85 -4.45
C ASP A 11 -4.95 3.63 -3.73
N VAL A 12 -3.69 3.72 -3.30
CA VAL A 12 -3.02 2.64 -2.56
C VAL A 12 -3.75 2.35 -1.26
N ILE A 13 -4.01 3.35 -0.42
CA ILE A 13 -4.71 3.12 0.86
C ILE A 13 -6.14 2.60 0.67
N ARG A 14 -6.86 3.07 -0.37
CA ARG A 14 -8.22 2.61 -0.67
C ARG A 14 -8.24 1.12 -1.00
N ARG A 15 -7.26 0.66 -1.79
CA ARG A 15 -7.11 -0.75 -2.14
C ARG A 15 -6.60 -1.58 -0.96
N LEU A 16 -5.63 -1.08 -0.18
CA LEU A 16 -5.16 -1.78 1.03
C LEU A 16 -6.31 -2.05 2.02
N LYS A 17 -7.24 -1.10 2.20
CA LYS A 17 -8.45 -1.30 3.01
C LYS A 17 -9.33 -2.45 2.50
N HIS A 18 -9.40 -2.67 1.18
CA HIS A 18 -10.13 -3.80 0.61
C HIS A 18 -9.53 -5.15 1.04
N PHE A 19 -8.21 -5.20 1.22
CA PHE A 19 -7.51 -6.37 1.76
C PHE A 19 -7.53 -6.43 3.30
N GLY A 20 -8.34 -5.61 3.98
CA GLY A 20 -8.45 -5.62 5.44
C GLY A 20 -7.29 -4.95 6.17
N PHE A 21 -6.52 -4.08 5.52
CA PHE A 21 -5.55 -3.23 6.21
C PHE A 21 -6.22 -2.00 6.80
N GLU A 22 -5.85 -1.69 8.02
CA GLU A 22 -6.27 -0.51 8.76
C GLU A 22 -5.06 0.34 9.14
N PHE A 23 -5.28 1.65 9.26
CA PHE A 23 -4.25 2.54 9.77
C PHE A 23 -3.92 2.15 11.21
N HIS A 24 -2.64 1.90 11.49
CA HIS A 24 -2.19 1.50 12.80
C HIS A 24 -1.60 2.68 13.57
N ARG A 25 -0.59 3.36 13.00
CA ARG A 25 0.03 4.56 13.59
C ARG A 25 0.92 5.30 12.58
N GLN A 26 1.28 6.53 12.93
CA GLN A 26 2.30 7.29 12.20
C GLN A 26 3.70 6.67 12.41
N ALA A 27 4.54 6.67 11.38
CA ALA A 27 5.97 6.41 11.44
C ALA A 27 6.77 7.73 11.37
N ALA A 28 8.06 7.66 11.04
CA ALA A 28 8.86 8.87 10.88
C ALA A 28 8.38 9.71 9.68
N GLY A 29 8.17 11.01 9.91
CA GLY A 29 7.72 11.96 8.88
C GLY A 29 6.32 11.64 8.37
N SER A 30 6.12 11.70 7.05
CA SER A 30 4.82 11.47 6.40
C SER A 30 4.47 10.00 6.17
N HIS A 31 5.22 9.06 6.74
CA HIS A 31 4.97 7.64 6.59
C HIS A 31 3.94 7.12 7.59
N GLU A 32 3.14 6.16 7.14
CA GLU A 32 2.10 5.53 7.93
C GLU A 32 2.34 4.03 8.03
N ILE A 33 2.10 3.45 9.19
CA ILE A 33 2.09 2.00 9.38
C ILE A 33 0.65 1.52 9.28
N TRP A 34 0.44 0.51 8.44
CA TRP A 34 -0.85 -0.14 8.20
C TRP A 34 -0.77 -1.60 8.64
N HIS A 35 -1.83 -2.10 9.29
CA HIS A 35 -1.87 -3.44 9.87
C HIS A 35 -3.13 -4.19 9.40
N ASN A 36 -2.96 -5.47 9.07
CA ASN A 36 -4.06 -6.39 8.86
C ASN A 36 -4.13 -7.37 10.05
N ALA A 37 -5.18 -7.25 10.87
CA ALA A 37 -5.33 -8.05 12.08
C ALA A 37 -5.58 -9.55 11.82
N THR A 38 -6.07 -9.92 10.63
CA THR A 38 -6.33 -11.31 10.23
C THR A 38 -5.04 -12.00 9.82
N THR A 39 -4.23 -11.35 8.97
CA THR A 39 -2.98 -11.92 8.45
C THR A 39 -1.77 -11.62 9.32
N LYS A 40 -1.92 -10.74 10.33
CA LYS A 40 -0.85 -10.21 11.20
C LYS A 40 0.28 -9.51 10.45
N ARG A 41 0.00 -9.02 9.24
CA ARG A 41 0.97 -8.33 8.38
C ARG A 41 0.93 -6.83 8.58
N TYR A 42 2.10 -6.22 8.46
CA TYR A 42 2.28 -4.77 8.49
C TYR A 42 2.90 -4.29 7.18
N THR A 43 2.57 -3.07 6.77
CA THR A 43 3.25 -2.37 5.69
C THR A 43 3.38 -0.89 6.00
N THR A 44 4.39 -0.24 5.43
CA THR A 44 4.64 1.20 5.61
C THR A 44 4.34 1.92 4.31
N VAL A 45 3.46 2.91 4.34
CA VAL A 45 3.04 3.68 3.17
C VAL A 45 3.47 5.13 3.33
N PRO A 46 4.33 5.69 2.44
CA PRO A 46 4.60 7.11 2.45
C PRO A 46 3.39 7.89 1.93
N ASN A 47 3.01 8.97 2.62
CA ASN A 47 2.09 9.95 2.06
C ASN A 47 2.85 10.86 1.07
N HIS A 48 3.07 10.32 -0.13
CA HIS A 48 3.86 10.94 -1.20
C HIS A 48 2.99 11.87 -2.07
N THR A 49 3.56 13.00 -2.48
CA THR A 49 2.93 13.90 -3.44
C THR A 49 3.07 13.37 -4.86
N GLY A 50 1.94 13.10 -5.52
CA GLY A 50 1.91 12.57 -6.87
C GLY A 50 1.74 11.04 -6.88
N ASP A 51 2.31 10.40 -7.89
CA ASP A 51 2.22 8.96 -8.07
C ASP A 51 3.29 8.25 -7.24
N MET A 52 2.92 7.16 -6.60
CA MET A 52 3.83 6.28 -5.90
C MET A 52 4.85 5.70 -6.90
N PRO A 53 6.17 5.81 -6.65
CA PRO A 53 7.15 5.11 -7.45
C PRO A 53 6.85 3.62 -7.49
N GLU A 54 6.97 3.00 -8.67
CA GLU A 54 6.59 1.60 -8.88
C GLU A 54 7.31 0.63 -7.93
N GLY A 55 8.61 0.88 -7.68
CA GLY A 55 9.41 0.10 -6.74
C GLY A 55 8.88 0.19 -5.31
N THR A 56 8.43 1.37 -4.89
CA THR A 56 7.83 1.60 -3.57
C THR A 56 6.51 0.85 -3.43
N LEU A 57 5.62 0.94 -4.43
CA LEU A 57 4.37 0.20 -4.41
C LEU A 57 4.62 -1.32 -4.36
N ARG A 58 5.58 -1.81 -5.15
CA ARG A 58 5.98 -3.23 -5.13
C ARG A 58 6.47 -3.67 -3.74
N ALA A 59 7.25 -2.84 -3.05
CA ALA A 59 7.73 -3.12 -1.70
C ALA A 59 6.57 -3.16 -0.68
N ILE A 60 5.64 -2.19 -0.78
CA ILE A 60 4.44 -2.14 0.06
C ILE A 60 3.63 -3.43 -0.08
N LEU A 61 3.35 -3.86 -1.32
CA LEU A 61 2.58 -5.07 -1.60
C LEU A 61 3.28 -6.34 -1.14
N LYS A 62 4.61 -6.42 -1.31
CA LYS A 62 5.42 -7.54 -0.81
C LYS A 62 5.30 -7.70 0.71
N LEU A 63 5.43 -6.60 1.46
CA LEU A 63 5.25 -6.61 2.93
C LEU A 63 3.81 -6.95 3.32
N ALA A 64 2.84 -6.36 2.61
CA ALA A 64 1.42 -6.61 2.81
C ALA A 64 1.00 -8.05 2.45
N GLY A 65 1.80 -8.78 1.67
CA GLY A 65 1.46 -10.11 1.18
C GLY A 65 0.42 -10.13 0.08
N ILE A 66 0.32 -9.05 -0.69
CA ILE A 66 -0.67 -8.89 -1.75
C ILE A 66 0.04 -9.09 -3.09
N PRO A 67 -0.36 -10.07 -3.91
CA PRO A 67 0.16 -10.20 -5.26
C PRO A 67 -0.21 -8.98 -6.12
N PRO A 68 0.70 -8.46 -6.98
CA PRO A 68 0.42 -7.29 -7.83
C PRO A 68 -0.88 -7.42 -8.66
N GLU A 69 -1.16 -8.61 -9.17
CA GLU A 69 -2.36 -8.94 -9.94
C GLU A 69 -3.65 -8.76 -9.15
N GLU A 70 -3.68 -9.19 -7.88
CA GLU A 70 -4.83 -9.00 -6.99
C GLU A 70 -5.02 -7.52 -6.68
N PHE A 71 -3.92 -6.80 -6.41
CA PHE A 71 -3.98 -5.36 -6.18
C PHE A 71 -4.55 -4.59 -7.37
N ILE A 72 -4.15 -4.95 -8.60
CA ILE A 72 -4.60 -4.31 -9.84
C ILE A 72 -6.08 -4.62 -10.11
N ALA A 73 -6.55 -5.83 -9.78
CA ALA A 73 -7.92 -6.28 -10.03
C ALA A 73 -8.99 -5.49 -9.24
N ILE A 74 -8.62 -4.89 -8.10
CA ILE A 74 -9.50 -3.99 -7.34
C ILE A 74 -9.75 -2.72 -8.17
N LYS A 75 -10.98 -2.21 -8.23
CA LYS A 75 -11.30 -0.98 -8.97
C LYS A 75 -11.22 0.25 -8.07
#